data_AF-A0A136LWJ2-F1
#
_entry.id   AF-A0A136LWJ2-F1
#
_cell.length_a   1.000
_cell.length_b   1.000
_cell.length_c   1.000
_cell.angle_alpha   90.00
_cell.angle_beta   90.00
_cell.angle_gamma   90.00
#
_symmetry.space_group_name_H-M   'P 1'
#
loop_
_entity.id
_entity.type
_entity.pdbx_description
1 polymer ?
#
loop_
_entity_poly.entity_id
_entity_poly.type
_entity_poly.pdbx_seq_one_letter_code
_entity_poly.pdbx_strand_id
1 'polypeptide(L)'
;MDYLSLTGQEKADTINRYLKEDYPVVRSPLFHRNAFEFLIAVMLSPQTNDETTNLVTPVLFERYSSPEALAAADPEEVLNIIRRINYNKTKTARIIQAARMLLERFDGKVPASMDDMLKLPGVGRKVANVILNDWYATPASENPPYEGESEPDRYNALPRGSVTPSGFVVDTHVNRVTRALLLTDASAPEKIEQDMMRLLPKSDWMGTSLRMVFHGREVFQAKNPLFHEYPKWDVIYSQLGY
;
A
#
# COMPACT_ATOMS: atom_id res chain seq x y z
N MET A 1 -16.61 15.28 -22.79
CA MET A 1 -17.16 15.40 -21.43
C MET A 1 -16.64 16.69 -20.87
N ASP A 2 -17.51 17.54 -20.32
CA ASP A 2 -17.10 18.71 -19.54
C ASP A 2 -16.88 18.26 -18.09
N TYR A 3 -15.62 18.14 -17.66
CA TYR A 3 -15.26 17.60 -16.35
C TYR A 3 -15.43 18.64 -15.25
N LEU A 4 -15.27 19.93 -15.58
CA LEU A 4 -15.31 21.01 -14.61
C LEU A 4 -16.73 21.25 -14.07
N SER A 5 -17.77 20.96 -14.85
CA SER A 5 -19.16 21.09 -14.43
C SER A 5 -19.69 19.94 -13.56
N LEU A 6 -18.93 18.84 -13.44
CA LEU A 6 -19.32 17.70 -12.61
C LEU A 6 -19.26 18.03 -11.11
N THR A 7 -20.22 17.50 -10.36
CA THR A 7 -20.16 17.45 -8.89
C THR A 7 -19.00 16.58 -8.39
N GLY A 8 -18.63 16.71 -7.12
CA GLY A 8 -17.56 15.88 -6.53
C GLY A 8 -17.86 14.37 -6.63
N GLN A 9 -19.12 13.97 -6.47
CA GLN A 9 -19.55 12.58 -6.59
C GLN A 9 -19.41 12.07 -8.05
N GLU A 10 -19.91 12.84 -9.03
CA GLU A 10 -19.81 12.47 -10.45
C GLU A 10 -18.36 12.39 -10.93
N LYS A 11 -17.48 13.28 -10.42
CA LYS A 11 -16.04 13.19 -10.64
C LYS A 11 -15.49 11.89 -10.08
N ALA A 12 -15.76 11.58 -8.81
CA ALA A 12 -15.26 10.36 -8.18
C ALA A 12 -15.72 9.09 -8.91
N ASP A 13 -16.99 9.01 -9.30
CA ASP A 13 -17.55 7.88 -10.04
C ASP A 13 -16.90 7.73 -11.43
N THR A 14 -16.71 8.85 -12.14
CA THR A 14 -16.05 8.88 -13.45
C THR A 14 -14.60 8.41 -13.36
N ILE A 15 -13.84 8.96 -12.40
CA ILE A 15 -12.43 8.63 -12.20
C ILE A 15 -12.28 7.18 -11.77
N ASN A 16 -13.08 6.71 -10.82
CA ASN A 16 -13.06 5.32 -10.37
C ASN A 16 -13.34 4.33 -11.50
N ARG A 17 -14.31 4.64 -12.37
CA ARG A 17 -14.60 3.83 -13.56
C ARG A 17 -13.42 3.79 -14.53
N TYR A 18 -12.83 4.95 -14.88
CA TYR A 18 -11.66 4.98 -15.77
C TYR A 18 -10.46 4.23 -15.20
N LEU A 19 -10.20 4.39 -13.90
CA LEU A 19 -9.16 3.63 -13.20
C LEU A 19 -9.43 2.12 -13.25
N LYS A 20 -10.68 1.68 -13.07
CA LYS A 20 -11.04 0.25 -13.18
C LYS A 20 -10.84 -0.31 -14.59
N GLU A 21 -11.11 0.49 -15.61
CA GLU A 21 -10.88 0.11 -17.01
C GLU A 21 -9.39 -0.02 -17.33
N ASP A 22 -8.55 0.93 -16.88
CA ASP A 22 -7.12 0.93 -17.17
C ASP A 22 -6.36 -0.11 -16.34
N TYR A 23 -6.84 -0.35 -15.13
CA TYR A 23 -6.21 -1.19 -14.13
C TYR A 23 -7.23 -2.21 -13.60
N PRO A 24 -7.66 -3.19 -14.41
CA PRO A 24 -8.73 -4.12 -14.04
C PRO A 24 -8.36 -4.95 -12.80
N VAL A 25 -7.10 -5.32 -12.67
CA VAL A 25 -6.55 -6.03 -11.51
C VAL A 25 -5.41 -5.21 -10.94
N VAL A 26 -5.44 -4.97 -9.62
CA VAL A 26 -4.36 -4.32 -8.88
C VAL A 26 -4.06 -5.11 -7.62
N ARG A 27 -2.77 -5.23 -7.31
CA ARG A 27 -2.24 -5.82 -6.06
C ARG A 27 -0.95 -5.12 -5.68
N SER A 28 -0.51 -5.27 -4.43
CA SER A 28 0.80 -4.76 -4.02
C SER A 28 1.90 -5.21 -5.00
N PRO A 29 2.80 -4.31 -5.42
CA PRO A 29 3.95 -4.68 -6.23
C PRO A 29 5.06 -5.37 -5.41
N LEU A 30 4.95 -5.39 -4.08
CA LEU A 30 5.99 -5.91 -3.19
C LEU A 30 5.93 -7.44 -3.13
N PHE A 31 7.06 -8.12 -3.29
CA PHE A 31 7.12 -9.59 -3.23
C PHE A 31 7.12 -10.09 -1.78
N HIS A 32 6.29 -11.08 -1.52
CA HIS A 32 6.12 -11.73 -0.23
C HIS A 32 5.45 -13.10 -0.40
N ARG A 33 5.58 -13.96 0.60
CA ARG A 33 4.97 -15.30 0.62
C ARG A 33 4.01 -15.55 1.80
N ASN A 34 3.82 -14.56 2.65
CA ASN A 34 2.99 -14.65 3.85
C ASN A 34 2.83 -13.26 4.49
N ALA A 35 1.95 -13.15 5.48
CA ALA A 35 1.64 -11.94 6.20
C ALA A 35 2.88 -11.29 6.83
N PHE A 36 3.79 -12.10 7.39
CA PHE A 36 5.01 -11.59 8.02
C PHE A 36 5.94 -10.96 6.98
N GLU A 37 6.23 -11.65 5.88
CA GLU A 37 7.02 -11.10 4.78
C GLU A 37 6.37 -9.84 4.21
N PHE A 38 5.04 -9.83 4.05
CA PHE A 38 4.32 -8.67 3.57
C PHE A 38 4.48 -7.47 4.53
N LEU A 39 4.31 -7.67 5.83
CA LEU A 39 4.53 -6.65 6.85
C LEU A 39 5.94 -6.06 6.73
N ILE A 40 6.98 -6.90 6.67
CA ILE A 40 8.37 -6.43 6.57
C ILE A 40 8.61 -5.68 5.27
N ALA A 41 8.12 -6.18 4.13
CA ALA A 41 8.25 -5.51 2.84
C ALA A 41 7.58 -4.12 2.84
N VAL A 42 6.37 -4.01 3.38
CA VAL A 42 5.63 -2.74 3.50
C VAL A 42 6.30 -1.79 4.50
N MET A 43 6.97 -2.28 5.54
CA MET A 43 7.76 -1.45 6.45
C MET A 43 9.04 -0.91 5.79
N LEU A 44 9.60 -1.63 4.82
CA LEU A 44 10.80 -1.23 4.08
C LEU A 44 10.50 -0.28 2.90
N SER A 45 9.31 -0.36 2.30
CA SER A 45 8.95 0.41 1.09
C SER A 45 8.85 1.95 1.25
N PRO A 46 8.55 2.56 2.41
CA PRO A 46 8.39 4.01 2.49
C PRO A 46 9.68 4.71 2.05
N GLN A 47 9.53 5.63 1.08
CA GLN A 47 10.64 6.37 0.46
C GLN A 47 11.70 5.47 -0.20
N THR A 48 11.33 4.26 -0.60
CA THR A 48 12.17 3.32 -1.38
C THR A 48 11.33 2.86 -2.56
N ASN A 49 11.91 2.73 -3.75
CA ASN A 49 11.14 2.22 -4.88
C ASN A 49 10.91 0.71 -4.73
N ASP A 50 9.83 0.22 -5.34
CA ASP A 50 9.43 -1.18 -5.18
C ASP A 50 10.48 -2.13 -5.78
N GLU A 51 11.15 -1.74 -6.86
CA GLU A 51 12.24 -2.51 -7.47
C GLU A 51 13.39 -2.78 -6.47
N THR A 52 13.84 -1.77 -5.73
CA THR A 52 14.90 -1.93 -4.73
C THR A 52 14.41 -2.77 -3.55
N THR A 53 13.16 -2.57 -3.11
CA THR A 53 12.58 -3.39 -2.05
C THR A 53 12.50 -4.87 -2.48
N ASN A 54 12.06 -5.14 -3.71
CA ASN A 54 11.93 -6.48 -4.27
C ASN A 54 13.27 -7.14 -4.60
N LEU A 55 14.33 -6.35 -4.79
CA LEU A 55 15.70 -6.88 -4.91
C LEU A 55 16.23 -7.37 -3.55
N VAL A 56 15.90 -6.66 -2.47
CA VAL A 56 16.48 -6.88 -1.14
C VAL A 56 15.70 -7.92 -0.33
N THR A 57 14.36 -7.86 -0.39
CA THR A 57 13.49 -8.67 0.47
C THR A 57 13.64 -10.18 0.27
N PRO A 58 13.86 -10.74 -0.94
CA PRO A 58 14.11 -12.18 -1.08
C PRO A 58 15.35 -12.65 -0.33
N VAL A 59 16.44 -11.89 -0.38
CA VAL A 59 17.68 -12.19 0.35
C VAL A 59 17.46 -12.10 1.86
N LEU A 60 16.70 -11.09 2.31
CA LEU A 60 16.33 -10.95 3.72
C LEU A 60 15.50 -12.14 4.20
N PHE A 61 14.51 -12.57 3.43
CA PHE A 61 13.58 -13.64 3.82
C PHE A 61 14.15 -15.05 3.66
N GLU A 62 15.16 -15.23 2.80
CA GLU A 62 15.94 -16.46 2.77
C GLU A 62 16.75 -16.61 4.06
N ARG A 63 17.34 -15.52 4.56
CA ARG A 63 18.13 -15.51 5.80
C ARG A 63 17.27 -15.51 7.07
N TYR A 64 16.17 -14.75 7.05
CA TYR A 64 15.29 -14.49 8.19
C TYR A 64 13.82 -14.73 7.80
N SER A 65 13.47 -16.01 7.64
CA SER A 65 12.17 -16.46 7.12
C SER A 65 11.01 -16.44 8.12
N SER A 66 11.24 -16.00 9.35
CA SER A 66 10.23 -15.97 10.41
C SER A 66 10.43 -14.83 11.41
N PRO A 67 9.39 -14.47 12.19
CA PRO A 67 9.52 -13.55 13.30
C PRO A 67 10.61 -13.96 14.29
N GLU A 68 10.75 -15.25 14.61
CA GLU A 68 11.80 -15.78 15.50
C GLU A 68 13.19 -15.52 14.92
N ALA A 69 13.40 -15.83 13.65
CA ALA A 69 14.67 -15.64 12.97
C ALA A 69 15.06 -14.15 12.93
N LEU A 70 14.12 -13.27 12.55
CA LEU A 70 14.39 -11.84 12.46
C LEU A 70 14.53 -11.17 13.85
N ALA A 71 13.78 -11.62 14.85
CA ALA A 71 13.88 -11.12 16.22
C ALA A 71 15.25 -11.39 16.86
N ALA A 72 15.85 -12.53 16.52
CA ALA A 72 17.18 -12.95 16.98
C ALA A 72 18.34 -12.50 16.07
N ALA A 73 18.04 -11.78 14.98
CA ALA A 73 19.02 -11.40 13.99
C ALA A 73 20.11 -10.45 14.53
N ASP A 74 21.31 -10.56 13.97
CA ASP A 74 22.35 -9.55 14.12
C ASP A 74 21.96 -8.27 13.33
N PRO A 75 21.79 -7.11 14.00
CA PRO A 75 21.46 -5.86 13.32
C PRO A 75 22.44 -5.47 12.22
N GLU A 76 23.73 -5.76 12.36
CA GLU A 76 24.73 -5.41 11.33
C GLU A 76 24.55 -6.27 10.07
N GLU A 77 24.21 -7.56 10.23
CA GLU A 77 23.91 -8.43 9.10
C GLU A 77 22.64 -7.98 8.37
N VAL A 78 21.57 -7.67 9.11
CA VAL A 78 20.32 -7.15 8.53
C VAL A 78 20.58 -5.84 7.79
N LEU A 79 21.32 -4.91 8.40
CA LEU A 79 21.72 -3.63 7.80
C LEU A 79 22.48 -3.83 6.48
N ASN A 80 23.39 -4.80 6.43
CA ASN A 80 24.15 -5.11 5.22
C ASN A 80 23.26 -5.65 4.09
N ILE A 81 22.30 -6.53 4.41
CA ILE A 81 21.32 -7.05 3.43
C ILE A 81 20.48 -5.90 2.90
N ILE A 82 19.94 -5.06 3.78
CA ILE A 82 19.04 -3.96 3.40
C ILE A 82 19.75 -2.65 3.07
N ARG A 83 21.07 -2.67 2.81
CA ARG A 83 21.88 -1.44 2.63
C ARG A 83 21.38 -0.51 1.54
N ARG A 84 20.68 -1.03 0.52
CA ARG A 84 20.10 -0.25 -0.58
C ARG A 84 18.77 0.42 -0.21
N ILE A 85 18.14 0.01 0.89
CA ILE A 85 16.89 0.62 1.37
C ILE A 85 17.19 1.99 1.97
N ASN A 86 16.39 3.00 1.63
CA ASN A 86 16.53 4.33 2.23
C ASN A 86 16.18 4.29 3.71
N TYR A 87 16.96 5.00 4.53
CA TYR A 87 16.86 4.97 6.00
C TYR A 87 17.12 3.58 6.61
N ASN A 88 17.97 2.77 5.97
CA ASN A 88 18.30 1.40 6.38
C ASN A 88 18.63 1.23 7.87
N LYS A 89 19.48 2.07 8.48
CA LYS A 89 19.85 1.98 9.90
C LYS A 89 18.63 2.00 10.82
N THR A 90 17.73 2.95 10.60
CA THR A 90 16.50 3.05 11.38
C THR A 90 15.58 1.88 11.07
N LYS A 91 15.41 1.52 9.79
CA LYS A 91 14.53 0.43 9.37
C LYS A 91 14.97 -0.93 9.90
N THR A 92 16.27 -1.22 9.92
CA THR A 92 16.85 -2.41 10.55
C THR A 92 16.37 -2.55 11.99
N ALA A 93 16.54 -1.51 12.79
CA ALA A 93 16.11 -1.54 14.19
C ALA A 93 14.58 -1.75 14.31
N ARG A 94 13.78 -1.12 13.43
CA ARG A 94 12.32 -1.20 13.47
C ARG A 94 11.79 -2.59 13.09
N ILE A 95 12.30 -3.21 12.03
CA ILE A 95 11.81 -4.53 11.61
C ILE A 95 12.18 -5.63 12.62
N ILE A 96 13.35 -5.55 13.26
CA ILE A 96 13.75 -6.46 14.33
C ILE A 96 12.85 -6.26 15.57
N GLN A 97 12.59 -5.01 15.95
CA GLN A 97 11.71 -4.70 17.09
C GLN A 97 10.25 -5.11 16.81
N ALA A 98 9.77 -4.95 15.58
CA ALA A 98 8.45 -5.44 15.18
C ALA A 98 8.38 -6.96 15.29
N ALA A 99 9.37 -7.70 14.75
CA ALA A 99 9.43 -9.15 14.88
C ALA A 99 9.41 -9.62 16.34
N ARG A 100 10.16 -8.96 17.23
CA ARG A 100 10.13 -9.23 18.68
C ARG A 100 8.74 -8.99 19.28
N MET A 101 8.11 -7.87 18.95
CA MET A 101 6.78 -7.55 19.45
C MET A 101 5.70 -8.54 18.97
N LEU A 102 5.81 -9.05 17.73
CA LEU A 102 4.91 -10.10 17.24
C LEU A 102 4.96 -11.33 18.15
N LEU A 103 6.16 -11.78 18.51
CA LEU A 103 6.35 -12.93 19.41
C LEU A 103 5.83 -12.65 20.83
N GLU A 104 6.13 -11.47 21.38
CA GLU A 104 5.79 -11.13 22.76
C GLU A 104 4.30 -10.87 22.99
N ARG A 105 3.59 -10.32 22.00
CA ARG A 105 2.23 -9.79 22.20
C ARG A 105 1.18 -10.33 21.24
N PHE A 106 1.59 -10.94 20.14
CA PHE A 106 0.70 -11.32 19.05
C PHE A 106 0.89 -12.77 18.60
N ASP A 107 1.50 -13.63 19.44
CA ASP A 107 1.68 -15.07 19.14
C ASP A 107 2.42 -15.33 17.81
N GLY A 108 3.36 -14.44 17.46
CA GLY A 108 4.09 -14.49 16.20
C GLY A 108 3.26 -14.12 14.95
N LYS A 109 2.02 -13.66 15.12
CA LYS A 109 1.09 -13.35 14.02
C LYS A 109 0.97 -11.86 13.77
N VAL A 110 0.79 -11.48 12.51
CA VAL A 110 0.55 -10.10 12.11
C VAL A 110 -0.86 -9.69 12.54
N PRO A 111 -1.03 -8.60 13.33
CA PRO A 111 -2.33 -8.19 13.81
C PRO A 111 -3.28 -7.76 12.68
N ALA A 112 -4.57 -8.03 12.87
CA ALA A 112 -5.62 -7.74 11.90
C ALA A 112 -6.53 -6.57 12.34
N SER A 113 -6.05 -5.70 13.23
CA SER A 113 -6.76 -4.50 13.70
C SER A 113 -5.88 -3.25 13.62
N MET A 114 -6.48 -2.08 13.38
CA MET A 114 -5.74 -0.81 13.34
C MET A 114 -5.04 -0.52 14.68
N ASP A 115 -5.76 -0.70 15.78
CA ASP A 115 -5.24 -0.41 17.12
C ASP A 115 -4.03 -1.27 17.48
N ASP A 116 -4.01 -2.54 17.06
CA ASP A 116 -2.87 -3.42 17.30
C ASP A 116 -1.72 -3.15 16.32
N MET A 117 -2.03 -2.89 15.04
CA MET A 117 -1.01 -2.56 14.04
C MET A 117 -0.22 -1.30 14.43
N LEU A 118 -0.88 -0.28 14.97
CA LEU A 118 -0.22 0.95 15.42
C LEU A 118 0.70 0.76 16.64
N LYS A 119 0.63 -0.38 17.33
CA LYS A 119 1.57 -0.72 18.42
C LYS A 119 2.92 -1.17 17.86
N LEU A 120 2.96 -1.72 16.65
CA LEU A 120 4.18 -2.24 16.05
C LEU A 120 5.19 -1.11 15.73
N PRO A 121 6.46 -1.22 16.16
CA PRO A 121 7.47 -0.21 15.90
C PRO A 121 7.69 0.03 14.41
N GLY A 122 7.47 1.27 13.96
CA GLY A 122 7.64 1.66 12.55
C GLY A 122 6.38 1.46 11.69
N VAL A 123 5.29 0.98 12.27
CA VAL A 123 3.99 0.89 11.60
C VAL A 123 3.16 2.13 11.94
N GLY A 124 3.09 3.06 10.98
CA GLY A 124 2.15 4.17 11.02
C GLY A 124 0.83 3.82 10.34
N ARG A 125 -0.17 4.72 10.43
CA ARG A 125 -1.52 4.50 9.87
C ARG A 125 -1.51 4.10 8.39
N LYS A 126 -0.65 4.70 7.56
CA LYS A 126 -0.52 4.32 6.15
C LYS A 126 -0.12 2.85 5.97
N VAL A 127 0.94 2.42 6.68
CA VAL A 127 1.46 1.04 6.62
C VAL A 127 0.40 0.06 7.12
N ALA A 128 -0.27 0.40 8.22
CA ALA A 128 -1.37 -0.38 8.75
C ALA A 128 -2.53 -0.51 7.74
N ASN A 129 -2.99 0.58 7.13
CA ASN A 129 -4.05 0.55 6.13
C ASN A 129 -3.66 -0.32 4.91
N VAL A 130 -2.42 -0.27 4.43
CA VAL A 130 -1.96 -1.14 3.33
C VAL A 130 -2.13 -2.61 3.70
N ILE A 131 -1.64 -3.01 4.88
CA ILE A 131 -1.69 -4.42 5.30
C ILE A 131 -3.13 -4.87 5.56
N LEU A 132 -3.89 -4.09 6.35
CA LEU A 132 -5.27 -4.43 6.68
C LEU A 132 -6.16 -4.50 5.43
N ASN A 133 -5.95 -3.63 4.46
CA ASN A 133 -6.77 -3.60 3.26
C ASN A 133 -6.33 -4.63 2.20
N ASP A 134 -5.03 -4.73 1.89
CA ASP A 134 -4.52 -5.63 0.83
C ASP A 134 -4.59 -7.09 1.28
N TRP A 135 -4.19 -7.34 2.52
CA TRP A 135 -4.00 -8.69 3.02
C TRP A 135 -5.27 -9.23 3.70
N TYR A 136 -5.77 -8.51 4.71
CA TYR A 136 -6.87 -9.01 5.55
C TYR A 136 -8.27 -8.70 5.02
N ALA A 137 -8.45 -7.62 4.27
CA ALA A 137 -9.76 -7.26 3.73
C ALA A 137 -10.03 -7.82 2.34
N THR A 138 -8.99 -8.13 1.57
CA THR A 138 -9.14 -8.69 0.22
C THR A 138 -9.12 -10.23 0.31
N PRO A 139 -10.18 -10.92 -0.13
CA PRO A 139 -10.21 -12.38 -0.17
C PRO A 139 -9.11 -12.94 -1.09
N ALA A 140 -8.61 -14.14 -0.78
CA ALA A 140 -7.63 -14.83 -1.63
C ALA A 140 -8.13 -15.09 -3.05
N SER A 141 -9.45 -15.14 -3.28
CA SER A 141 -10.03 -15.24 -4.64
C SER A 141 -9.85 -13.97 -5.48
N GLU A 142 -9.71 -12.80 -4.84
CA GLU A 142 -9.57 -11.50 -5.52
C GLU A 142 -8.11 -11.05 -5.63
N ASN A 143 -7.27 -11.44 -4.67
CA ASN A 143 -5.82 -11.28 -4.74
C ASN A 143 -5.17 -12.65 -4.51
N PRO A 144 -5.00 -13.46 -5.59
CA PRO A 144 -4.53 -14.82 -5.48
C PRO A 144 -3.12 -14.88 -4.90
N PRO A 145 -2.80 -15.98 -4.18
CA PRO A 145 -1.53 -16.08 -3.49
C PRO A 145 -0.33 -15.91 -4.44
N TYR A 146 0.75 -15.28 -3.96
CA TYR A 146 2.01 -15.26 -4.70
C TYR A 146 2.58 -16.69 -4.81
N GLU A 147 3.47 -16.90 -5.79
CA GLU A 147 4.14 -18.19 -5.93
C GLU A 147 4.91 -18.53 -4.65
N GLY A 148 4.60 -19.68 -4.05
CA GLY A 148 5.19 -20.14 -2.80
C GLY A 148 4.44 -19.70 -1.52
N GLU A 149 3.30 -19.03 -1.64
CA GLU A 149 2.40 -18.80 -0.49
C GLU A 149 1.72 -20.08 -0.02
N SER A 150 1.72 -20.30 1.29
CA SER A 150 0.98 -21.38 1.94
C SER A 150 -0.35 -20.85 2.47
N GLU A 151 -1.46 -21.56 2.20
CA GLU A 151 -2.75 -21.35 2.86
C GLU A 151 -3.15 -22.62 3.63
N PRO A 152 -3.44 -22.56 4.95
CA PRO A 152 -3.45 -21.35 5.76
C PRO A 152 -2.05 -20.81 6.06
N ASP A 153 -1.86 -19.51 5.92
CA ASP A 153 -0.65 -18.83 6.38
C ASP A 153 -0.60 -18.82 7.92
N ARG A 154 0.47 -19.39 8.48
CA ARG A 154 0.66 -19.50 9.94
C ARG A 154 0.82 -18.15 10.65
N TYR A 155 1.21 -17.10 9.94
CA TYR A 155 1.41 -15.76 10.52
C TYR A 155 0.15 -14.90 10.46
N ASN A 156 -0.96 -15.41 9.96
CA ASN A 156 -2.23 -14.71 9.97
C ASN A 156 -2.86 -14.69 11.37
N ALA A 157 -3.19 -13.50 11.88
CA ALA A 157 -4.06 -13.37 13.04
C ALA A 157 -5.52 -13.73 12.72
N LEU A 158 -5.97 -13.45 11.50
CA LEU A 158 -7.29 -13.79 10.98
C LEU A 158 -7.21 -14.24 9.51
N PRO A 159 -8.19 -15.00 9.00
CA PRO A 159 -8.24 -15.36 7.58
C PRO A 159 -8.30 -14.13 6.66
N ARG A 160 -7.82 -14.25 5.42
CA ARG A 160 -7.99 -13.20 4.39
C ARG A 160 -9.48 -12.99 4.08
N GLY A 161 -9.87 -11.76 3.78
CA GLY A 161 -11.27 -11.36 3.56
C GLY A 161 -12.13 -11.25 4.83
N SER A 162 -11.54 -11.38 6.02
CA SER A 162 -12.27 -11.31 7.30
C SER A 162 -12.33 -9.91 7.90
N VAL A 163 -11.49 -8.98 7.43
CA VAL A 163 -11.43 -7.60 7.93
C VAL A 163 -12.16 -6.67 6.98
N THR A 164 -12.90 -5.71 7.51
CA THR A 164 -13.45 -4.63 6.68
C THR A 164 -12.39 -3.55 6.49
N PRO A 165 -12.18 -3.00 5.28
CA PRO A 165 -11.17 -1.96 5.06
C PRO A 165 -11.26 -0.84 6.11
N SER A 166 -10.11 -0.43 6.64
CA SER A 166 -10.05 0.49 7.78
C SER A 166 -9.93 1.96 7.36
N GLY A 167 -9.50 2.22 6.12
CA GLY A 167 -9.40 3.56 5.57
C GLY A 167 -8.91 3.58 4.13
N PHE A 168 -9.00 4.74 3.47
CA PHE A 168 -8.47 4.96 2.13
C PHE A 168 -6.96 5.28 2.20
N VAL A 169 -6.11 4.50 1.53
CA VAL A 169 -4.65 4.68 1.63
C VAL A 169 -4.24 5.92 0.83
N VAL A 170 -3.60 6.88 1.50
CA VAL A 170 -3.07 8.08 0.84
C VAL A 170 -1.54 8.08 0.90
N ASP A 171 -0.92 8.07 -0.28
CA ASP A 171 0.51 8.33 -0.45
C ASP A 171 0.76 9.57 -1.30
N THR A 172 2.00 9.79 -1.72
CA THR A 172 2.37 10.95 -2.53
C THR A 172 1.78 10.93 -3.94
N HIS A 173 1.51 9.75 -4.52
CA HIS A 173 0.83 9.62 -5.81
C HIS A 173 -0.66 9.91 -5.65
N VAL A 174 -1.31 9.26 -4.70
CA VAL A 174 -2.74 9.45 -4.39
C VAL A 174 -3.01 10.91 -4.04
N ASN A 175 -2.18 11.52 -3.19
CA ASN A 175 -2.30 12.94 -2.83
C ASN A 175 -2.23 13.84 -4.07
N ARG A 176 -1.23 13.65 -4.94
CA ARG A 176 -1.09 14.42 -6.18
C ARG A 176 -2.29 14.22 -7.11
N VAL A 177 -2.66 12.96 -7.37
CA VAL A 177 -3.72 12.60 -8.33
C VAL A 177 -5.09 13.11 -7.87
N THR A 178 -5.45 12.91 -6.61
CA THR A 178 -6.75 13.35 -6.06
C THR A 178 -6.91 14.87 -6.10
N ARG A 179 -5.84 15.61 -5.76
CA ARG A 179 -5.82 17.08 -5.86
C ARG A 179 -5.86 17.57 -7.30
N ALA A 180 -5.05 16.96 -8.18
CA ALA A 180 -5.01 17.34 -9.59
C ALA A 180 -6.38 17.15 -10.26
N LEU A 181 -7.11 16.11 -9.89
CA LEU A 181 -8.45 15.80 -10.39
C LEU A 181 -9.58 16.56 -9.66
N LEU A 182 -9.26 17.48 -8.74
CA LEU A 182 -10.24 18.23 -7.96
C LEU A 182 -11.24 17.33 -7.21
N LEU A 183 -10.77 16.17 -6.72
CA LEU A 183 -11.55 15.30 -5.82
C LEU A 183 -11.49 15.80 -4.37
N THR A 184 -10.48 16.61 -4.04
CA THR A 184 -10.31 17.27 -2.76
C THR A 184 -9.36 18.45 -2.89
N ASP A 185 -9.60 19.51 -2.11
CA ASP A 185 -8.69 20.65 -1.96
C ASP A 185 -7.67 20.44 -0.83
N ALA A 186 -7.86 19.39 -0.01
CA ALA A 186 -6.99 19.09 1.13
C ALA A 186 -5.61 18.61 0.70
N SER A 187 -4.58 18.98 1.45
CA SER A 187 -3.20 18.50 1.26
C SER A 187 -2.77 17.51 2.35
N ALA A 188 -3.42 17.55 3.51
CA ALA A 188 -3.16 16.64 4.62
C ALA A 188 -3.71 15.23 4.30
N PRO A 189 -2.89 14.15 4.39
CA PRO A 189 -3.30 12.80 4.06
C PRO A 189 -4.58 12.32 4.78
N GLU A 190 -4.74 12.67 6.05
CA GLU A 190 -5.90 12.28 6.86
C GLU A 190 -7.20 12.93 6.36
N LYS A 191 -7.10 14.13 5.79
CA LYS A 191 -8.25 14.82 5.19
C LYS A 191 -8.59 14.28 3.82
N ILE A 192 -7.59 13.99 3.00
CA ILE A 192 -7.78 13.30 1.71
C ILE A 192 -8.42 11.93 1.94
N GLU A 193 -7.94 11.15 2.91
CA GLU A 193 -8.53 9.86 3.29
C GLU A 193 -10.03 10.01 3.61
N GLN A 194 -10.39 10.97 4.46
CA GLN A 194 -11.78 11.25 4.84
C GLN A 194 -12.64 11.67 3.65
N ASP A 195 -12.13 12.53 2.77
CA ASP A 195 -12.87 13.01 1.60
C ASP A 195 -13.13 11.86 0.61
N MET A 196 -12.10 11.06 0.32
CA MET A 196 -12.23 9.90 -0.57
C MET A 196 -13.18 8.83 0.00
N MET A 197 -13.19 8.62 1.33
CA MET A 197 -14.13 7.71 1.98
C MET A 197 -15.59 8.16 1.89
N ARG A 198 -15.85 9.48 1.75
CA ARG A 198 -17.21 10.00 1.53
C ARG A 198 -17.65 9.87 0.08
N LEU A 199 -16.71 9.99 -0.86
CA LEU A 199 -16.96 9.96 -2.30
C LEU A 199 -17.05 8.54 -2.87
N LEU A 200 -16.39 7.56 -2.26
CA LEU A 200 -16.31 6.20 -2.81
C LEU A 200 -16.98 5.19 -1.87
N PRO A 201 -17.65 4.15 -2.43
CA PRO A 201 -18.14 3.05 -1.62
C PRO A 201 -16.97 2.30 -0.97
N LYS A 202 -17.19 1.75 0.21
CA LYS A 202 -16.16 1.09 1.02
C LYS A 202 -15.43 -0.06 0.29
N SER A 203 -16.15 -0.79 -0.56
CA SER A 203 -15.60 -1.85 -1.40
C SER A 203 -14.54 -1.36 -2.39
N ASP A 204 -14.57 -0.08 -2.77
CA ASP A 204 -13.66 0.50 -3.74
C ASP A 204 -12.43 1.16 -3.11
N TRP A 205 -12.41 1.40 -1.79
CA TRP A 205 -11.34 2.20 -1.18
C TRP A 205 -9.94 1.67 -1.46
N MET A 206 -9.72 0.37 -1.29
CA MET A 206 -8.40 -0.23 -1.54
C MET A 206 -8.07 -0.25 -3.03
N GLY A 207 -9.01 -0.74 -3.83
CA GLY A 207 -8.84 -0.87 -5.27
C GLY A 207 -8.58 0.48 -5.95
N THR A 208 -9.37 1.52 -5.63
CA THR A 208 -9.21 2.85 -6.23
C THR A 208 -7.92 3.53 -5.76
N SER A 209 -7.56 3.40 -4.47
CA SER A 209 -6.30 3.96 -3.96
C SER A 209 -5.09 3.37 -4.70
N LEU A 210 -5.03 2.05 -4.83
CA LEU A 210 -3.92 1.40 -5.51
C LEU A 210 -3.88 1.73 -7.01
N ARG A 211 -5.03 1.82 -7.68
CA ARG A 211 -5.11 2.30 -9.07
C ARG A 211 -4.63 3.73 -9.22
N MET A 212 -4.91 4.61 -8.26
CA MET A 212 -4.37 5.98 -8.25
C MET A 212 -2.84 6.00 -8.07
N VAL A 213 -2.27 5.02 -7.35
CA VAL A 213 -0.80 4.86 -7.27
C VAL A 213 -0.24 4.51 -8.65
N PHE A 214 -0.80 3.50 -9.34
CA PHE A 214 -0.37 3.13 -10.70
C PHE A 214 -0.55 4.28 -11.69
N HIS A 215 -1.72 4.90 -11.71
CA HIS A 215 -2.02 6.06 -12.54
C HIS A 215 -1.04 7.21 -12.30
N GLY A 216 -0.75 7.54 -11.04
CA GLY A 216 0.21 8.57 -10.70
C GLY A 216 1.67 8.21 -11.03
N ARG A 217 2.00 6.93 -11.26
CA ARG A 217 3.34 6.48 -11.65
C ARG A 217 3.54 6.43 -13.15
N GLU A 218 2.49 6.06 -13.88
CA GLU A 218 2.58 5.77 -15.31
C GLU A 218 2.06 6.96 -16.15
N VAL A 219 0.91 7.50 -15.76
CA VAL A 219 0.19 8.52 -16.52
C VAL A 219 0.43 9.92 -15.94
N PHE A 220 0.16 10.14 -14.65
CA PHE A 220 0.22 11.47 -14.03
C PHE A 220 1.46 11.65 -13.13
N GLN A 221 2.62 11.55 -13.77
CA GLN A 221 3.93 11.66 -13.13
C GLN A 221 4.20 13.07 -12.58
N ALA A 222 4.99 13.17 -11.51
CA ALA A 222 5.22 14.44 -10.81
C ALA A 222 6.01 15.49 -11.62
N LYS A 223 6.84 15.07 -12.58
CA LYS A 223 7.72 15.98 -13.36
C LYS A 223 7.28 16.13 -14.80
N ASN A 224 6.94 15.03 -15.46
CA ASN A 224 6.57 15.00 -16.87
C ASN A 224 5.35 14.08 -17.03
N PRO A 225 4.14 14.58 -16.74
CA PRO A 225 2.94 13.75 -16.84
C PRO A 225 2.66 13.42 -18.31
N LEU A 226 2.28 12.18 -18.58
CA LEU A 226 2.10 11.59 -19.91
C LEU A 226 0.63 11.46 -20.30
N PHE A 227 -0.28 12.17 -19.63
CA PHE A 227 -1.73 11.98 -19.80
C PHE A 227 -2.22 12.29 -21.23
N HIS A 228 -1.50 13.11 -22.00
CA HIS A 228 -1.80 13.38 -23.42
C HIS A 228 -1.72 12.11 -24.29
N GLU A 229 -0.97 11.10 -23.88
CA GLU A 229 -0.90 9.80 -24.57
C GLU A 229 -2.16 8.94 -24.35
N TYR A 230 -3.05 9.36 -23.43
CA TYR A 230 -4.23 8.61 -23.03
C TYR A 230 -5.50 9.44 -23.29
N PRO A 231 -6.24 9.21 -24.39
CA PRO A 231 -7.29 10.12 -24.87
C PRO A 231 -8.34 10.51 -23.82
N LYS A 232 -8.76 9.58 -22.96
CA LYS A 232 -9.77 9.87 -21.91
C LYS A 232 -9.22 10.73 -20.77
N TRP A 233 -7.93 10.60 -20.46
CA TRP A 233 -7.24 11.40 -19.45
C TRP A 233 -6.83 12.75 -20.01
N ASP A 234 -6.43 12.83 -21.28
CA ASP A 234 -6.18 14.08 -22.00
C ASP A 234 -7.38 15.02 -21.95
N VAL A 235 -8.57 14.51 -22.22
CA VAL A 235 -9.82 15.29 -22.11
C VAL A 235 -9.99 15.88 -20.70
N ILE A 236 -9.65 15.15 -19.64
CA ILE A 236 -9.83 15.61 -18.25
C ILE A 236 -8.73 16.59 -17.85
N TYR A 237 -7.46 16.17 -17.95
CA TYR A 237 -6.33 16.96 -17.45
C TYR A 237 -6.08 18.24 -18.24
N SER A 238 -6.33 18.25 -19.56
CA SER A 238 -6.23 19.47 -20.37
C SER A 238 -7.26 20.53 -19.96
N GLN A 239 -8.46 20.13 -19.51
CA GLN A 239 -9.44 21.07 -18.92
C GLN A 239 -8.98 21.66 -17.59
N LEU A 240 -8.09 20.95 -16.88
CA LEU A 240 -7.56 21.33 -15.57
C LEU A 240 -6.26 22.13 -15.68
N GLY A 241 -5.80 22.42 -16.91
CA GLY A 241 -4.63 23.24 -17.19
C GLY A 241 -3.29 22.54 -17.01
N TYR A 242 -3.28 21.20 -17.09
CA TYR A 242 -2.05 20.41 -17.17
C TYR A 242 -1.55 20.25 -18.60
#